data_AF-A0A7Y5VL16-F1
#
_entry.id   AF-A0A7Y5VL16-F1
#
_cell.length_a   1.000
_cell.length_b   1.000
_cell.length_c   1.000
_cell.angle_alpha   90.00
_cell.angle_beta   90.00
_cell.angle_gamma   90.00
#
_symmetry.space_group_name_H-M   'P 1'
#
loop_
_entity.id
_entity.type
_entity.pdbx_description
1 polymer ?
#
loop_
_entity_poly.entity_id
_entity_poly.type
_entity_poly.pdbx_seq_one_letter_code
_entity_poly.pdbx_strand_id
1 'polypeptide(L)'
;AFGDQDPAWTAVEEVLLAFAPPQVLDARTSGRQGSFATTDSLARLLEASGATDVDCHDEPLEVTLPDADAWRAWTMSLGLRQLWASVPEGALSEVLERVGTALEADRGADGLLHLTQQVRYATGTRPG
;
A
#
# COMPACT_ATOMS: atom_id res chain seq x y z
N ALA A 1 -1.83 -4.74 3.11
CA ALA A 1 -1.44 -3.48 3.75
C ALA A 1 -1.21 -3.72 5.22
N PHE A 2 -0.34 -2.93 5.84
CA PHE A 2 -0.23 -2.89 7.31
C PHE A 2 -1.34 -1.97 7.84
N GLY A 3 -1.95 -2.31 8.98
CA GLY A 3 -3.00 -1.50 9.61
C GLY A 3 -4.17 -1.05 8.71
N ASP A 4 -4.84 0.01 9.16
CA ASP A 4 -5.94 0.66 8.46
C ASP A 4 -5.43 1.52 7.30
N GLN A 5 -6.16 1.52 6.19
CA GLN A 5 -5.88 2.35 5.01
C GLN A 5 -6.91 3.46 4.91
N ASP A 6 -6.50 4.61 4.36
CA ASP A 6 -7.42 5.71 4.12
C ASP A 6 -8.56 5.30 3.18
N PRO A 7 -9.77 5.87 3.35
CA PRO A 7 -10.89 5.57 2.46
C PRO A 7 -10.59 5.89 1.00
N ALA A 8 -9.92 7.01 0.70
CA ALA A 8 -9.55 7.35 -0.68
C ALA A 8 -8.53 6.35 -1.23
N TRP A 9 -7.57 5.91 -0.40
CA TRP A 9 -6.62 4.85 -0.76
C TRP A 9 -7.33 3.55 -1.16
N THR A 10 -8.32 3.14 -0.37
CA THR A 10 -9.10 1.94 -0.65
C THR A 10 -9.89 2.11 -1.96
N ALA A 11 -10.51 3.27 -2.16
CA ALA A 11 -11.30 3.56 -3.37
C ALA A 11 -10.44 3.55 -4.65
N VAL A 12 -9.22 4.09 -4.63
CA VAL A 12 -8.34 4.04 -5.81
C VAL A 12 -7.82 2.64 -6.09
N GLU A 13 -7.54 1.84 -5.06
CA GLU A 13 -7.17 0.43 -5.24
C GLU A 13 -8.32 -0.35 -5.87
N GLU A 14 -9.57 -0.14 -5.45
CA GLU A 14 -10.75 -0.79 -6.06
C GLU A 14 -10.89 -0.49 -7.55
N VAL A 15 -10.60 0.74 -7.99
CA VAL A 15 -10.60 1.10 -9.41
C VAL A 15 -9.60 0.24 -10.20
N LEU A 16 -8.39 0.03 -9.66
CA LEU A 16 -7.35 -0.77 -10.31
C LEU A 16 -7.64 -2.28 -10.23
N LEU A 17 -8.17 -2.74 -9.09
CA LEU A 17 -8.51 -4.14 -8.84
C LEU A 17 -9.60 -4.66 -9.79
N ALA A 18 -10.47 -3.77 -10.31
CA ALA A 18 -11.44 -4.13 -11.34
C ALA A 18 -10.80 -4.70 -12.62
N PHE A 19 -9.52 -4.43 -12.86
CA PHE A 19 -8.74 -4.94 -13.99
C PHE A 19 -7.76 -6.05 -13.59
N ALA A 20 -7.59 -6.32 -12.29
CA ALA A 20 -6.59 -7.26 -11.81
C ALA A 20 -6.99 -8.71 -12.17
N PRO A 21 -6.10 -9.49 -12.79
CA PRO A 21 -6.36 -10.91 -12.99
C PRO A 21 -6.35 -11.63 -11.63
N PRO A 22 -7.12 -12.73 -11.45
CA PRO A 22 -7.27 -13.39 -10.15
C PRO A 22 -5.94 -13.81 -9.48
N GLN A 23 -4.89 -14.03 -10.27
CA GLN A 23 -3.57 -14.41 -9.80
C GLN A 23 -2.79 -13.27 -9.13
N VAL A 24 -3.15 -12.00 -9.40
CA VAL A 24 -2.52 -10.82 -8.79
C VAL A 24 -3.08 -10.54 -7.38
N LEU A 25 -4.28 -11.06 -7.08
CA LEU A 25 -4.97 -10.94 -5.79
C LEU A 25 -4.48 -11.93 -4.71
N ASP A 26 -3.34 -12.60 -4.91
CA ASP A 26 -2.87 -13.68 -4.02
C ASP A 26 -2.70 -13.22 -2.56
N ALA A 27 -3.15 -14.06 -1.61
CA ALA A 27 -2.98 -13.83 -0.18
C ALA A 27 -1.50 -13.65 0.23
N ARG A 28 -0.55 -14.22 -0.54
CA ARG A 28 0.91 -14.07 -0.35
C ARG A 28 1.43 -12.66 -0.64
N THR A 29 0.73 -11.86 -1.44
CA THR A 29 1.12 -10.48 -1.79
C THR A 29 0.33 -9.43 -1.01
N SER A 30 -0.87 -9.78 -0.52
CA SER A 30 -1.71 -8.82 0.23
C SER A 30 -1.19 -8.47 1.62
N GLY A 31 -0.36 -9.34 2.22
CA GLY A 31 0.12 -9.21 3.60
C GLY A 31 -0.99 -9.32 4.65
N ARG A 32 -2.23 -9.66 4.25
CA ARG A 32 -3.41 -9.69 5.14
C ARG A 32 -3.51 -10.96 5.97
N GLN A 33 -2.68 -11.97 5.69
CA GLN A 33 -2.67 -13.26 6.37
C GLN A 33 -1.22 -13.75 6.58
N GLY A 34 -1.00 -14.57 7.61
CA GLY A 34 0.31 -15.15 7.91
C GLY A 34 1.25 -14.23 8.69
N SER A 35 2.55 -14.49 8.59
CA SER A 35 3.60 -13.86 9.41
C SER A 35 3.80 -12.36 9.19
N PHE A 36 3.17 -11.77 8.17
CA PHE A 36 3.24 -10.33 7.89
C PHE A 36 1.95 -9.59 8.27
N ALA A 37 0.93 -10.28 8.77
CA ALA A 37 -0.37 -9.68 9.07
C ALA A 37 -0.31 -8.68 10.23
N THR A 38 0.37 -9.03 11.32
CA THR A 38 0.47 -8.19 12.52
C THR A 38 1.92 -8.02 12.94
N THR A 39 2.19 -6.98 13.74
CA THR A 39 3.49 -6.78 14.39
C THR A 39 3.88 -8.02 15.20
N ASP A 40 2.92 -8.60 15.94
CA ASP A 40 3.11 -9.83 16.72
C ASP A 40 3.44 -11.07 15.85
N SER A 41 2.78 -11.23 14.70
CA SER A 41 3.05 -12.38 13.83
C SER A 41 4.41 -12.26 13.15
N LEU A 42 4.84 -11.02 12.86
CA LEU A 42 6.17 -10.73 12.34
C LEU A 42 7.25 -10.92 13.41
N ALA A 43 7.01 -10.44 14.62
CA ALA A 43 7.94 -10.60 15.74
C ALA A 43 8.22 -12.09 16.00
N ARG A 44 7.17 -12.92 16.08
CA ARG A 44 7.31 -14.37 16.23
C ARG A 44 8.06 -15.04 15.10
N LEU A 45 7.89 -14.56 13.85
CA LEU A 45 8.65 -15.07 12.71
C LEU A 45 10.15 -14.76 12.87
N LEU A 46 10.48 -13.53 13.26
CA LEU A 46 11.86 -13.10 13.46
C LEU A 46 12.52 -13.85 14.62
N GLU A 47 11.83 -14.01 15.74
CA GLU A 47 12.29 -14.83 16.89
C GLU A 47 12.51 -16.30 16.49
N ALA A 48 11.59 -16.90 15.75
CA ALA A 48 11.73 -18.26 15.25
C ALA A 48 12.92 -18.42 14.27
N SER A 49 13.40 -17.33 13.67
CA SER A 49 14.59 -17.28 12.83
C SER A 49 15.90 -17.05 13.60
N GLY A 50 15.81 -16.95 14.94
CA GLY A 50 16.93 -16.76 15.85
C GLY A 50 17.30 -15.30 16.12
N ALA A 51 16.41 -14.34 15.82
CA ALA A 51 16.56 -12.97 16.28
C ALA A 51 16.20 -12.87 17.77
N THR A 52 16.85 -11.94 18.47
CA THR A 52 16.56 -11.54 19.85
C THR A 52 16.22 -10.06 19.90
N ASP A 53 15.68 -9.58 21.02
CA ASP A 53 15.30 -8.17 21.22
C ASP A 53 14.44 -7.62 20.06
N VAL A 54 13.47 -8.43 19.61
CA VAL A 54 12.63 -8.07 18.46
C VAL A 54 11.60 -7.03 18.88
N ASP A 55 11.58 -5.90 18.16
CA ASP A 55 10.57 -4.86 18.31
C ASP A 55 9.93 -4.57 16.95
N CYS A 56 8.61 -4.55 16.92
CA CYS A 56 7.81 -4.36 15.72
C CYS A 56 6.69 -3.37 16.01
N HIS A 57 6.62 -2.31 15.22
CA HIS A 57 5.55 -1.32 15.32
C HIS A 57 5.17 -0.76 13.94
N ASP A 58 3.94 -0.27 13.85
CA ASP A 58 3.41 0.38 12.66
C ASP A 58 3.42 1.90 12.87
N GLU A 59 3.84 2.66 11.86
CA GLU A 59 3.78 4.12 11.85
C GLU A 59 3.06 4.63 10.59
N PRO A 60 2.28 5.72 10.70
CA PRO A 60 1.70 6.38 9.55
C PRO A 60 2.78 7.14 8.77
N LEU A 61 2.85 6.87 7.47
CA LEU A 61 3.58 7.64 6.48
C LEU A 61 2.58 8.51 5.72
N GLU A 62 2.72 9.83 5.87
CA GLU A 62 2.00 10.79 5.05
C GLU A 62 2.67 10.93 3.69
N VAL A 63 1.85 10.89 2.64
CA VAL A 63 2.25 11.01 1.24
C VAL A 63 1.49 12.18 0.63
N THR A 64 2.22 13.25 0.34
CA THR A 64 1.68 14.47 -0.27
C THR A 64 1.97 14.49 -1.76
N LEU A 65 0.92 14.64 -2.58
CA LEU A 65 1.01 14.60 -4.04
C LEU A 65 0.13 15.69 -4.68
N PRO A 66 0.51 16.27 -5.82
CA PRO A 66 -0.31 17.31 -6.46
C PRO A 66 -1.61 16.77 -7.07
N ASP A 67 -1.58 15.57 -7.68
CA ASP A 67 -2.67 15.04 -8.49
C ASP A 67 -2.56 13.51 -8.73
N ALA A 68 -3.52 12.97 -9.49
CA ALA A 68 -3.61 11.57 -9.86
C ALA A 68 -2.46 11.08 -10.73
N ASP A 69 -1.87 11.93 -11.57
CA ASP A 69 -0.73 11.57 -12.40
C ASP A 69 0.53 11.38 -11.54
N ALA A 70 0.75 12.28 -10.58
CA ALA A 70 1.82 12.13 -9.60
C ALA A 70 1.60 10.90 -8.70
N TRP A 71 0.35 10.62 -8.30
CA TRP A 71 0.01 9.40 -7.58
C TRP A 71 0.33 8.14 -8.39
N ARG A 72 -0.04 8.09 -9.68
CA ARG A 72 0.35 7.00 -10.57
C ARG A 72 1.87 6.87 -10.68
N ALA A 73 2.57 7.98 -10.92
CA ALA A 73 4.02 7.96 -11.07
C ALA A 73 4.72 7.38 -9.84
N TRP A 74 4.29 7.79 -8.64
CA TRP A 74 4.80 7.28 -7.38
C TRP A 74 4.40 5.81 -7.14
N THR A 75 3.13 5.43 -7.35
CA THR A 75 2.69 4.03 -7.14
C THR A 75 3.30 3.04 -8.14
N MET A 76 3.78 3.50 -9.30
CA MET A 76 4.57 2.71 -10.25
C MET A 76 5.96 2.32 -9.73
N SER A 77 6.47 2.96 -8.66
CA SER A 77 7.67 2.53 -7.94
C SER A 77 7.38 1.56 -6.80
N LEU A 78 6.11 1.21 -6.56
CA LEU A 78 5.65 0.34 -5.48
C LEU A 78 5.01 -0.94 -6.01
N GLY A 79 4.43 -1.74 -5.11
CA GLY A 79 3.72 -2.99 -5.45
C GLY A 79 2.53 -2.79 -6.40
N LEU A 80 1.94 -1.59 -6.44
CA LEU A 80 0.82 -1.24 -7.34
C LEU A 80 1.21 -1.25 -8.82
N ARG A 81 2.51 -1.27 -9.17
CA ARG A 81 2.98 -1.44 -10.56
C ARG A 81 2.33 -2.63 -11.26
N GLN A 82 2.09 -3.74 -10.56
CA GLN A 82 1.45 -4.93 -11.15
C GLN A 82 -0.03 -4.70 -11.48
N LEU A 83 -0.74 -3.92 -10.66
CA LEU A 83 -2.12 -3.54 -10.92
C LEU A 83 -2.20 -2.60 -12.13
N TRP A 84 -1.31 -1.61 -12.20
CA TRP A 84 -1.21 -0.73 -13.35
C TRP A 84 -0.90 -1.46 -14.66
N ALA A 85 -0.05 -2.49 -14.61
CA ALA A 85 0.24 -3.33 -15.77
C ALA A 85 -0.97 -4.16 -16.26
N SER A 86 -2.01 -4.29 -15.44
CA SER A 86 -3.25 -4.99 -15.78
C SER A 86 -4.29 -4.07 -16.44
N VAL A 87 -4.09 -2.75 -16.39
CA VAL A 87 -4.99 -1.77 -17.02
C VAL A 87 -4.74 -1.77 -18.55
N PRO A 88 -5.76 -2.03 -19.39
CA PRO A 88 -5.62 -1.93 -20.83
C PRO A 88 -5.21 -0.51 -21.26
N GLU A 89 -4.35 -0.40 -22.28
CA GLU A 89 -3.84 0.90 -22.76
C GLU A 89 -4.97 1.89 -23.11
N GLY A 90 -6.05 1.40 -23.75
CA GLY A 90 -7.21 2.21 -24.10
C GLY A 90 -8.10 2.63 -22.91
N ALA A 91 -7.91 2.04 -21.73
CA ALA A 91 -8.67 2.35 -20.53
C ALA A 91 -7.92 3.29 -19.57
N LEU A 92 -6.62 3.54 -19.81
CA LEU A 92 -5.76 4.28 -18.86
C LEU A 92 -6.30 5.69 -18.55
N SER A 93 -6.78 6.41 -19.55
CA SER A 93 -7.33 7.77 -19.34
C SER A 93 -8.57 7.76 -18.46
N GLU A 94 -9.50 6.85 -18.70
CA GLU A 94 -10.72 6.69 -17.89
C GLU A 94 -10.38 6.27 -16.45
N VAL A 95 -9.42 5.35 -16.30
CA VAL A 95 -8.94 4.92 -14.99
C VAL A 95 -8.32 6.07 -14.22
N LEU A 96 -7.48 6.90 -14.85
CA LEU A 96 -6.88 8.06 -14.21
C LEU A 96 -7.92 9.11 -13.79
N GLU A 97 -8.96 9.32 -14.57
CA GLU A 97 -10.08 10.21 -14.21
C GLU A 97 -10.84 9.69 -12.97
N ARG A 98 -11.13 8.39 -12.92
CA ARG A 98 -11.78 7.73 -11.79
C ARG A 98 -10.92 7.76 -10.52
N VAL A 99 -9.61 7.50 -10.68
CA VAL A 99 -8.63 7.64 -9.59
C VAL A 99 -8.60 9.07 -9.08
N GLY A 100 -8.50 10.06 -9.98
CA GLY A 100 -8.51 11.47 -9.59
C GLY A 100 -9.75 11.84 -8.80
N THR A 101 -10.94 11.45 -9.29
CA THR A 101 -12.21 11.68 -8.58
C THR A 101 -12.21 11.07 -7.17
N ALA A 102 -11.67 9.86 -7.01
CA ALA A 102 -11.60 9.19 -5.71
C ALA A 102 -10.62 9.89 -4.75
N LEU A 103 -9.50 10.40 -5.26
CA LEU A 103 -8.47 11.08 -4.46
C LEU A 103 -8.92 12.45 -3.92
N GLU A 104 -9.87 13.12 -4.57
CA GLU A 104 -10.34 14.46 -4.16
C GLU A 104 -10.91 14.51 -2.73
N ALA A 105 -11.33 13.37 -2.17
CA ALA A 105 -11.76 13.28 -0.78
C ALA A 105 -10.64 13.67 0.22
N ASP A 106 -9.38 13.47 -0.16
CA ASP A 106 -8.20 13.72 0.66
C ASP A 106 -7.41 14.96 0.20
N ARG A 107 -8.05 15.86 -0.58
CA ARG A 107 -7.43 17.14 -0.95
C ARG A 107 -7.46 18.12 0.23
N GLY A 108 -6.27 18.55 0.65
CA GLY A 108 -6.05 19.53 1.70
C GLY A 108 -6.35 20.97 1.26
N ALA A 109 -6.39 21.87 2.24
CA ALA A 109 -6.60 23.31 2.00
C ALA A 109 -5.44 23.99 1.26
N ASP A 110 -4.27 23.35 1.24
CA ASP A 110 -3.10 23.75 0.44
C ASP A 110 -3.21 23.34 -1.04
N GLY A 111 -4.29 22.63 -1.39
CA GLY A 111 -4.54 22.15 -2.74
C GLY A 111 -3.74 20.91 -3.11
N LEU A 112 -3.13 20.20 -2.16
CA LEU A 112 -2.44 18.93 -2.38
C LEU A 112 -3.29 17.74 -1.89
N LEU A 113 -3.02 16.55 -2.40
CA LEU A 113 -3.58 15.30 -1.90
C LEU A 113 -2.75 14.83 -0.70
N HIS A 114 -3.40 14.44 0.40
CA HIS A 114 -2.77 13.93 1.61
C HIS A 114 -3.25 12.51 1.90
N LEU A 115 -2.42 11.52 1.53
CA LEU A 115 -2.73 10.11 1.75
C LEU A 115 -1.85 9.55 2.85
N THR A 116 -2.39 8.63 3.64
CA THR A 116 -1.70 7.93 4.71
C THR A 116 -1.53 6.48 4.34
N GLN A 117 -0.30 6.00 4.42
CA GLN A 117 0.01 4.57 4.40
C GLN A 117 0.57 4.15 5.75
N GLN A 118 0.29 2.93 6.18
CA GLN A 118 1.00 2.37 7.33
C GLN A 118 2.27 1.67 6.87
N VAL A 119 3.38 1.97 7.53
CA VAL A 119 4.67 1.33 7.34
C VAL A 119 5.00 0.55 8.60
N ARG A 120 5.40 -0.71 8.45
CA ARG A 120 5.88 -1.54 9.56
C ARG A 120 7.39 -1.45 9.68
N TYR A 121 7.85 -1.05 10.86
CA TYR A 121 9.24 -1.18 11.25
C TYR A 121 9.41 -2.46 12.07
N ALA A 122 10.50 -3.18 11.81
CA ALA A 122 10.89 -4.35 12.58
C ALA A 122 12.39 -4.30 12.82
N THR A 123 12.78 -4.34 14.08
CA THR A 123 14.18 -4.40 14.51
C THR A 123 14.42 -5.69 15.29
N GLY A 124 15.66 -6.17 15.28
CA GLY A 124 16.06 -7.34 16.03
C GLY A 124 17.57 -7.51 15.96
N THR A 125 18.13 -8.14 16.98
CA THR A 125 19.56 -8.44 17.09
C THR A 125 19.79 -9.92 16.85
N ARG A 126 21.02 -10.30 16.48
CA ARG A 126 21.47 -11.70 16.56
C ARG A 126 22.58 -11.76 17.60
N PRO A 127 22.50 -12.66 18.60
CA PRO A 127 23.62 -12.91 19.49
C PRO A 127 24.84 -13.39 18.69
N GLY A 128 25.99 -12.76 18.91
CA GLY A 128 27.27 -13.13 18.27
C GLY A 128 27.82 -14.46 18.76
#